data_AF-A0A5C8BCC1-F1
#
_entry.id   AF-A0A5C8BCC1-F1
#
_cell.length_a   1.000
_cell.length_b   1.000
_cell.length_c   1.000
_cell.angle_alpha   90.00
_cell.angle_beta   90.00
_cell.angle_gamma   90.00
#
_symmetry.space_group_name_H-M   'P 1'
#
loop_
_entity.id
_entity.type
_entity.pdbx_description
1 polymer ?
#
loop_
_entity_poly.entity_id
_entity_poly.type
_entity_poly.pdbx_seq_one_letter_code
_entity_poly.pdbx_strand_id
1 'polypeptide(L)'
;MKKRSLTLAVLSSVVLGGLAGCNSGNSSNVNAQGIQLQSAQQDKVQVTAARNLIKAAYVDMSAATAYDAIPNTGFASANVIVFGFADVTTRAMPDAQSKQIQKAMRSETSGTVNFLSLGGEYAKPETFNANTVSQIASNIIAQINDFNSKNTVKIDGVDLDLEQGIDGNTVASLANLFKQQGLKVAAAPQVYLNSGNNIDSANPSNMVLTSGGGGTPSDLSRQNVYQSALNARSIDYLFVQGYNTGGFTVDQADEGNVHFFKNTVKALNSVVKTQCSGSSLCIPSSTKIVMGAVANKYAGWYTPFSNNTTVAEQQTVLNQLKADIDSMVDNSAYSNFAGIMVWSLNMDYAANLYNAENTAYGKGAFTNAVFGAAPAPSTPYFILQVTNNAPDAPNKYVFGSVSLIVNGSYYVFGNQWDQPITPQIYQLWGTAPSSQNPATPGVSYSPTLDSLFSDGTSSFTASIQVNGYQDNGKDAKVTNSFKCRTNPTYTFEAGNTYNIIFNATDNSNGTAACEVKKL
;
A
#
# COMPACT_ATOMS: atom_id res chain seq x y z
N MET A 1 -38.42 27.67 -15.14
CA MET A 1 -38.57 26.34 -14.51
C MET A 1 -37.18 25.78 -14.20
N LYS A 2 -36.68 26.03 -12.98
CA LYS A 2 -35.40 25.51 -12.49
C LYS A 2 -35.72 24.59 -11.32
N LYS A 3 -35.30 23.33 -11.42
CA LYS A 3 -35.43 22.32 -10.34
C LYS A 3 -34.39 22.60 -9.26
N ARG A 4 -34.86 22.53 -8.01
CA ARG A 4 -34.11 22.53 -6.74
C ARG A 4 -33.61 21.13 -6.42
N SER A 5 -32.47 21.04 -5.75
CA SER A 5 -32.26 20.26 -4.51
C SER A 5 -30.88 20.63 -3.95
N LEU A 6 -30.78 21.35 -2.83
CA LEU A 6 -30.91 20.95 -1.40
C LEU A 6 -29.54 20.64 -0.80
N THR A 7 -28.92 21.65 -0.20
CA THR A 7 -27.76 21.54 0.69
C THR A 7 -28.28 21.57 2.13
N LEU A 8 -28.00 20.53 2.90
CA LEU A 8 -28.39 20.41 4.30
C LEU A 8 -27.31 21.07 5.17
N ALA A 9 -27.65 22.18 5.83
CA ALA A 9 -26.81 22.82 6.85
C ALA A 9 -27.43 22.56 8.23
N VAL A 10 -26.66 21.92 9.12
CA VAL A 10 -27.03 21.70 10.52
C VAL A 10 -26.63 22.93 11.33
N LEU A 11 -27.62 23.66 11.86
CA LEU A 11 -27.42 24.70 12.87
C LEU A 11 -27.43 24.07 14.27
N SER A 12 -26.39 24.37 15.06
CA SER A 12 -26.33 24.09 16.50
C SER A 12 -26.81 25.32 17.26
N SER A 13 -27.90 25.18 18.03
CA SER A 13 -28.41 26.18 18.98
C SER A 13 -27.85 25.93 20.38
N VAL A 14 -27.23 26.95 20.98
CA VAL A 14 -26.86 27.00 22.40
C VAL A 14 -27.85 27.92 23.11
N VAL A 15 -28.50 27.42 24.17
CA VAL A 15 -29.31 28.20 25.10
C VAL A 15 -28.54 28.33 26.41
N LEU A 16 -28.31 29.56 26.85
CA LEU A 16 -27.82 29.90 28.18
C LEU A 16 -28.95 29.84 29.21
N GLY A 17 -28.63 29.39 30.42
CA GLY A 17 -29.42 29.64 31.63
C GLY A 17 -28.62 29.27 32.87
N GLY A 18 -28.22 30.26 33.66
CA GLY A 18 -27.59 30.07 34.98
C GLY A 18 -28.58 30.27 36.11
N LEU A 19 -28.23 29.80 37.32
CA LEU A 19 -28.35 30.51 38.60
C LEU A 19 -27.91 29.63 39.79
N ALA A 20 -27.53 30.32 40.86
CA ALA A 20 -26.77 29.90 42.03
C ALA A 20 -27.62 29.29 43.17
N GLY A 21 -26.94 28.74 44.19
CA GLY A 21 -27.53 28.60 45.55
C GLY A 21 -26.85 27.58 46.47
N CYS A 22 -26.23 28.05 47.56
CA CYS A 22 -25.59 27.29 48.62
C CYS A 22 -26.57 26.66 49.64
N ASN A 23 -26.13 25.60 50.34
CA ASN A 23 -25.88 25.53 51.81
C ASN A 23 -26.46 24.30 52.58
N SER A 24 -25.56 23.66 53.35
CA SER A 24 -25.66 23.02 54.69
C SER A 24 -26.75 21.99 55.07
N GLY A 25 -26.32 20.90 55.73
CA GLY A 25 -27.04 20.37 56.91
C GLY A 25 -27.18 18.84 57.05
N ASN A 26 -26.55 18.30 58.10
CA ASN A 26 -26.41 16.90 58.54
C ASN A 26 -27.71 16.23 59.06
N SER A 27 -27.90 14.90 58.83
CA SER A 27 -28.19 13.83 59.85
C SER A 27 -29.21 12.72 59.47
N SER A 28 -28.82 11.48 59.81
CA SER A 28 -29.60 10.28 60.20
C SER A 28 -30.17 9.26 59.17
N ASN A 29 -29.57 8.07 59.24
CA ASN A 29 -29.97 6.70 58.87
C ASN A 29 -31.46 6.39 58.60
N VAL A 30 -31.76 5.73 57.46
CA VAL A 30 -32.52 4.45 57.38
C VAL A 30 -32.14 3.71 56.08
N ASN A 31 -31.89 2.41 56.18
CA ASN A 31 -31.70 1.43 55.10
C ASN A 31 -32.76 1.52 53.98
N ALA A 32 -32.31 1.60 52.73
CA ALA A 32 -33.02 1.03 51.59
C ALA A 32 -32.00 0.67 50.50
N GLN A 33 -31.88 -0.63 50.22
CA GLN A 33 -31.22 -1.14 49.03
C GLN A 33 -31.91 -0.55 47.80
N GLY A 34 -31.17 0.27 47.04
CA GLY A 34 -31.63 0.85 45.79
C GLY A 34 -30.44 1.03 44.88
N ILE A 35 -30.42 0.26 43.79
CA ILE A 35 -29.42 0.28 42.72
C ILE A 35 -29.33 1.72 42.20
N GLN A 36 -28.25 2.42 42.52
CA GLN A 36 -27.98 3.75 41.99
C GLN A 36 -27.29 3.59 40.64
N LEU A 37 -28.08 3.77 39.57
CA LEU A 37 -27.60 4.07 38.24
C LEU A 37 -26.83 5.41 38.32
N GLN A 38 -25.50 5.33 38.41
CA GLN A 38 -24.65 6.48 38.14
C GLN A 38 -24.88 6.87 36.68
N SER A 39 -25.49 8.03 36.47
CA SER A 39 -25.55 8.68 35.17
C SER A 39 -24.13 8.85 34.66
N ALA A 40 -23.76 8.05 33.66
CA ALA A 40 -22.54 8.23 32.91
C ALA A 40 -22.53 9.66 32.36
N GLN A 41 -21.62 10.49 32.89
CA GLN A 41 -21.16 11.67 32.19
C GLN A 41 -20.70 11.17 30.82
N GLN A 42 -21.48 11.46 29.79
CA GLN A 42 -21.01 11.33 28.42
C GLN A 42 -19.87 12.33 28.28
N ASP A 43 -18.66 11.84 28.51
CA ASP A 43 -17.47 12.42 27.91
C ASP A 43 -17.79 12.58 26.42
N LYS A 44 -17.94 13.83 26.00
CA LYS A 44 -17.86 14.19 24.60
C LYS A 44 -16.44 13.85 24.16
N VAL A 45 -16.22 12.60 23.79
CA VAL A 45 -15.13 12.21 22.90
C VAL A 45 -15.40 13.02 21.63
N GLN A 46 -14.72 14.17 21.50
CA GLN A 46 -14.48 14.73 20.20
C GLN A 46 -13.67 13.67 19.46
N VAL A 47 -14.36 12.89 18.64
CA VAL A 47 -13.72 12.07 17.61
C VAL A 47 -13.16 13.08 16.61
N THR A 48 -11.96 13.60 16.90
CA THR A 48 -11.13 14.24 15.90
C THR A 48 -10.99 13.22 14.77
N ALA A 49 -11.42 13.58 13.56
CA ALA A 49 -11.26 12.69 12.41
C ALA A 49 -9.79 12.28 12.35
N ALA A 50 -9.50 10.97 12.47
CA ALA A 50 -8.14 10.46 12.46
C ALA A 50 -7.43 11.01 11.23
N ARG A 51 -6.30 11.70 11.45
CA ARG A 51 -5.48 12.19 10.34
C ARG A 51 -5.08 10.97 9.51
N ASN A 52 -5.45 10.95 8.22
CA ASN A 52 -5.04 9.88 7.31
C ASN A 52 -3.53 9.97 7.08
N LEU A 53 -2.77 9.24 7.91
CA LEU A 53 -1.32 9.16 7.83
C LEU A 53 -0.90 8.47 6.53
N ILE A 54 0.14 8.99 5.88
CA ILE A 54 0.82 8.29 4.79
C ILE A 54 1.57 7.10 5.36
N LYS A 55 1.33 5.92 4.78
CA LYS A 55 2.02 4.67 5.03
C LYS A 55 2.70 4.30 3.72
N ALA A 56 3.92 4.78 3.56
CA ALA A 56 4.71 4.57 2.36
C ALA A 56 5.57 3.31 2.50
N ALA A 57 5.58 2.45 1.50
CA ALA A 57 6.34 1.21 1.56
C ALA A 57 7.20 1.05 0.31
N TYR A 58 8.51 0.95 0.50
CA TYR A 58 9.38 0.50 -0.57
C TYR A 58 9.22 -1.00 -0.79
N VAL A 59 9.25 -1.38 -2.05
CA VAL A 59 9.38 -2.77 -2.50
C VAL A 59 10.55 -2.85 -3.45
N ASP A 60 11.54 -3.67 -3.12
CA ASP A 60 12.69 -3.93 -3.98
C ASP A 60 12.35 -5.07 -4.95
N MET A 61 12.15 -4.71 -6.21
CA MET A 61 11.83 -5.63 -7.29
C MET A 61 13.04 -6.47 -7.72
N SER A 62 14.27 -6.04 -7.42
CA SER A 62 15.48 -6.81 -7.75
C SER A 62 15.63 -8.06 -6.88
N ALA A 63 15.18 -8.00 -5.62
CA ALA A 63 15.09 -9.12 -4.71
C ALA A 63 13.84 -10.00 -4.97
N ALA A 64 13.72 -10.55 -6.19
CA ALA A 64 12.52 -11.22 -6.68
C ALA A 64 11.93 -12.29 -5.74
N THR A 65 12.77 -13.14 -5.15
CA THR A 65 12.32 -14.19 -4.22
C THR A 65 11.74 -13.62 -2.92
N ALA A 66 12.35 -12.57 -2.37
CA ALA A 66 11.84 -11.88 -1.18
C ALA A 66 10.56 -11.09 -1.51
N TYR A 67 10.53 -10.44 -2.68
CA TYR A 67 9.36 -9.76 -3.20
C TYR A 67 8.16 -10.72 -3.34
N ASP A 68 8.43 -11.93 -3.83
CA ASP A 68 7.38 -12.91 -4.05
C ASP A 68 6.73 -13.42 -2.76
N ALA A 69 7.48 -13.39 -1.65
CA ALA A 69 7.02 -13.77 -0.33
C ALA A 69 6.22 -12.69 0.42
N ILE A 70 6.13 -11.47 -0.12
CA ILE A 70 5.28 -10.41 0.44
C ILE A 70 3.81 -10.81 0.24
N PRO A 71 3.02 -10.94 1.33
CA PRO A 71 1.60 -11.27 1.22
C PRO A 71 0.81 -10.07 0.70
N ASN A 72 -0.34 -10.35 0.10
CA ASN A 72 -1.26 -9.30 -0.38
C ASN A 72 -1.65 -8.30 0.72
N THR A 73 -1.82 -8.78 1.95
CA THR A 73 -2.07 -7.93 3.13
C THR A 73 -0.93 -6.96 3.47
N GLY A 74 0.30 -7.29 3.08
CA GLY A 74 1.45 -6.38 3.22
C GLY A 74 1.32 -5.19 2.29
N PHE A 75 1.01 -5.42 1.00
CA PHE A 75 0.74 -4.34 0.05
C PHE A 75 -0.51 -3.52 0.44
N ALA A 76 -1.58 -4.18 0.89
CA ALA A 76 -2.84 -3.53 1.28
C ALA A 76 -2.72 -2.63 2.52
N SER A 77 -1.67 -2.83 3.34
CA SER A 77 -1.44 -2.01 4.54
C SER A 77 -0.90 -0.61 4.23
N ALA A 78 -0.33 -0.43 3.04
CA ALA A 78 0.25 0.81 2.56
C ALA A 78 -0.76 1.60 1.69
N ASN A 79 -0.72 2.92 1.79
CA ASN A 79 -1.46 3.83 0.89
C ASN A 79 -0.55 4.60 -0.06
N VAL A 80 0.76 4.36 0.04
CA VAL A 80 1.77 4.75 -0.94
C VAL A 80 2.71 3.57 -1.15
N ILE A 81 2.93 3.14 -2.39
CA ILE A 81 3.90 2.07 -2.71
C ILE A 81 4.98 2.66 -3.62
N VAL A 82 6.23 2.36 -3.30
CA VAL A 82 7.41 2.81 -4.05
C VAL A 82 8.11 1.59 -4.62
N PHE A 83 8.05 1.44 -5.95
CA PHE A 83 8.64 0.32 -6.69
C PHE A 83 10.10 0.61 -7.03
N GLY A 84 11.03 0.08 -6.24
CA GLY A 84 12.47 0.17 -6.45
C GLY A 84 13.00 -1.01 -7.27
N PHE A 85 13.87 -0.87 -8.26
CA PHE A 85 14.26 0.37 -8.96
C PHE A 85 14.10 0.18 -10.47
N ALA A 86 13.77 1.27 -11.15
CA ALA A 86 13.61 1.28 -12.60
C ALA A 86 14.95 1.13 -13.33
N ASP A 87 14.94 0.41 -14.44
CA ASP A 87 16.05 0.44 -15.39
C ASP A 87 16.01 1.76 -16.18
N VAL A 88 16.92 2.68 -15.87
CA VAL A 88 16.97 4.00 -16.50
C VAL A 88 17.48 3.98 -17.95
N THR A 89 17.99 2.86 -18.44
CA THR A 89 18.62 2.75 -19.76
C THR A 89 17.62 2.40 -20.87
N THR A 90 16.46 1.86 -20.52
CA THR A 90 15.47 1.36 -21.47
C THR A 90 14.20 2.21 -21.51
N ARG A 91 13.48 2.18 -22.63
CA ARG A 91 12.21 2.90 -22.81
C ARG A 91 10.97 2.07 -22.52
N ALA A 92 11.13 0.75 -22.44
CA ALA A 92 10.07 -0.20 -22.16
C ALA A 92 10.35 -0.83 -20.80
N MET A 93 9.32 -0.89 -19.96
CA MET A 93 9.44 -1.52 -18.66
C MET A 93 9.69 -3.03 -18.86
N PRO A 94 10.69 -3.62 -18.19
CA PRO A 94 10.91 -5.06 -18.25
C PRO A 94 9.67 -5.85 -17.82
N ASP A 95 9.35 -6.93 -18.54
CA ASP A 95 8.16 -7.77 -18.26
C ASP A 95 8.10 -8.28 -16.81
N ALA A 96 9.26 -8.61 -16.23
CA ALA A 96 9.37 -9.06 -14.85
C ALA A 96 8.93 -7.96 -13.87
N GLN A 97 9.44 -6.73 -14.04
CA GLN A 97 9.06 -5.57 -13.24
C GLN A 97 7.56 -5.26 -13.40
N SER A 98 7.05 -5.26 -14.64
CA SER A 98 5.63 -5.05 -14.90
C SER A 98 4.75 -6.08 -14.16
N LYS A 99 5.14 -7.35 -14.15
CA LYS A 99 4.40 -8.40 -13.42
C LYS A 99 4.44 -8.21 -11.90
N GLN A 100 5.58 -7.80 -11.36
CA GLN A 100 5.73 -7.47 -9.95
C GLN A 100 4.81 -6.30 -9.58
N ILE A 101 4.89 -5.18 -10.29
CA ILE A 101 4.02 -4.00 -10.05
C ILE A 101 2.54 -4.40 -10.11
N GLN A 102 2.12 -5.17 -11.11
CA GLN A 102 0.74 -5.67 -11.22
C GLN A 102 0.31 -6.56 -10.03
N LYS A 103 1.23 -7.34 -9.45
CA LYS A 103 0.93 -8.17 -8.26
C LYS A 103 0.59 -7.29 -7.06
N ALA A 104 1.41 -6.27 -6.79
CA ALA A 104 1.15 -5.33 -5.70
C ALA A 104 -0.18 -4.59 -5.92
N MET A 105 -0.39 -4.05 -7.12
CA MET A 105 -1.57 -3.26 -7.48
C MET A 105 -2.90 -4.01 -7.36
N ARG A 106 -2.91 -5.34 -7.50
CA ARG A 106 -4.13 -6.16 -7.26
C ARG A 106 -4.52 -6.24 -5.79
N SER A 107 -3.62 -5.87 -4.89
CA SER A 107 -3.81 -5.95 -3.44
C SER A 107 -3.93 -4.57 -2.79
N GLU A 108 -3.79 -3.50 -3.56
CA GLU A 108 -3.88 -2.13 -3.08
C GLU A 108 -5.30 -1.74 -2.68
N THR A 109 -5.38 -0.80 -1.75
CA THR A 109 -6.65 -0.13 -1.45
C THR A 109 -6.94 0.96 -2.48
N SER A 110 -8.22 1.26 -2.69
CA SER A 110 -8.60 2.34 -3.61
C SER A 110 -7.96 3.67 -3.19
N GLY A 111 -7.30 4.33 -4.15
CA GLY A 111 -6.60 5.59 -3.91
C GLY A 111 -5.15 5.47 -3.45
N THR A 112 -4.58 4.26 -3.41
CA THR A 112 -3.12 4.09 -3.24
C THR A 112 -2.36 4.88 -4.31
N VAL A 113 -1.29 5.56 -3.89
CA VAL A 113 -0.39 6.30 -4.78
C VAL A 113 0.85 5.47 -5.07
N ASN A 114 1.18 5.32 -6.35
CA ASN A 114 2.25 4.45 -6.82
C ASN A 114 3.40 5.24 -7.44
N PHE A 115 4.62 5.03 -6.94
CA PHE A 115 5.83 5.65 -7.45
C PHE A 115 6.75 4.59 -8.07
N LEU A 116 7.31 4.88 -9.24
CA LEU A 116 8.44 4.14 -9.78
C LEU A 116 9.73 4.84 -9.34
N SER A 117 10.55 4.17 -8.53
CA SER A 117 11.77 4.76 -7.98
C SER A 117 12.96 4.58 -8.94
N LEU A 118 13.80 5.60 -9.03
CA LEU A 118 15.07 5.57 -9.74
C LEU A 118 16.22 5.89 -8.77
N GLY A 119 17.29 5.10 -8.88
CA GLY A 119 18.50 5.24 -8.07
C GLY A 119 18.72 4.07 -7.13
N GLY A 120 18.66 4.32 -5.82
CA GLY A 120 19.09 3.46 -4.73
C GLY A 120 20.60 3.50 -4.50
N GLU A 121 21.12 2.56 -3.71
CA GLU A 121 22.55 2.41 -3.38
C GLU A 121 23.48 2.43 -4.61
N TYR A 122 22.98 2.01 -5.78
CA TYR A 122 23.72 1.95 -7.04
C TYR A 122 23.53 3.17 -7.96
N ALA A 123 22.83 4.21 -7.51
CA ALA A 123 22.89 5.51 -8.17
C ALA A 123 24.34 5.99 -8.22
N LYS A 124 24.77 6.53 -9.36
CA LYS A 124 26.15 7.02 -9.52
C LYS A 124 26.20 8.31 -10.32
N PRO A 125 27.09 9.27 -9.99
CA PRO A 125 27.23 10.51 -10.75
C PRO A 125 27.57 10.30 -12.23
N GLU A 126 28.24 9.20 -12.59
CA GLU A 126 28.54 8.89 -14.01
C GLU A 126 27.28 8.54 -14.81
N THR A 127 26.25 7.99 -14.14
CA THR A 127 24.96 7.67 -14.75
C THR A 127 23.99 8.84 -14.65
N PHE A 128 23.90 9.48 -13.48
CA PHE A 128 22.99 10.59 -13.20
C PHE A 128 23.76 11.92 -13.21
N ASN A 129 23.79 12.58 -14.37
CA ASN A 129 24.44 13.88 -14.54
C ASN A 129 23.74 14.73 -15.61
N ALA A 130 24.25 15.94 -15.81
CA ALA A 130 23.73 16.91 -16.78
C ALA A 130 23.65 16.39 -18.23
N ASN A 131 24.48 15.43 -18.65
CA ASN A 131 24.47 14.91 -20.01
C ASN A 131 23.41 13.82 -20.23
N THR A 132 23.03 13.10 -19.17
CA THR A 132 22.14 11.94 -19.24
C THR A 132 20.74 12.22 -18.71
N VAL A 133 20.57 13.25 -17.89
CA VAL A 133 19.31 13.57 -17.19
C VAL A 133 18.08 13.62 -18.10
N SER A 134 18.19 14.24 -19.28
CA SER A 134 17.08 14.34 -20.23
C SER A 134 16.70 12.99 -20.83
N GLN A 135 17.70 12.15 -21.12
CA GLN A 135 17.49 10.81 -21.66
C GLN A 135 16.87 9.89 -20.60
N ILE A 136 17.37 9.94 -19.36
CA ILE A 136 16.81 9.18 -18.23
C ILE A 136 15.35 9.54 -18.02
N ALA A 137 15.03 10.85 -17.93
CA ALA A 137 13.65 11.28 -17.76
C ALA A 137 12.76 10.77 -18.91
N SER A 138 13.20 10.94 -20.16
CA SER A 138 12.45 10.45 -21.33
C SER A 138 12.21 8.94 -21.32
N ASN A 139 13.19 8.16 -20.86
CA ASN A 139 13.09 6.71 -20.74
C ASN A 139 12.03 6.32 -19.72
N ILE A 140 12.12 6.88 -18.50
CA ILE A 140 11.20 6.59 -17.41
C ILE A 140 9.76 7.04 -17.74
N ILE A 141 9.60 8.22 -18.36
CA ILE A 141 8.29 8.69 -18.83
C ILE A 141 7.67 7.69 -19.83
N ALA A 142 8.48 7.15 -20.75
CA ALA A 142 8.01 6.16 -21.72
C ALA A 142 7.58 4.85 -21.03
N GLN A 143 8.34 4.36 -20.05
CA GLN A 143 7.97 3.17 -19.27
C GLN A 143 6.65 3.35 -18.53
N ILE A 144 6.48 4.48 -17.83
CA ILE A 144 5.26 4.80 -17.08
C ILE A 144 4.08 4.90 -18.03
N ASN A 145 4.21 5.61 -19.15
CA ASN A 145 3.12 5.76 -20.13
C ASN A 145 2.71 4.43 -20.75
N ASP A 146 3.67 3.59 -21.12
CA ASP A 146 3.39 2.26 -21.67
C ASP A 146 2.66 1.38 -20.64
N PHE A 147 3.18 1.29 -19.41
CA PHE A 147 2.54 0.54 -18.33
C PHE A 147 1.13 1.06 -18.06
N ASN A 148 0.98 2.37 -17.90
CA ASN A 148 -0.30 3.02 -17.60
C ASN A 148 -1.30 2.85 -18.75
N SER A 149 -0.88 2.75 -20.01
CA SER A 149 -1.81 2.53 -21.12
C SER A 149 -2.44 1.13 -21.11
N LYS A 150 -1.78 0.16 -20.49
CA LYS A 150 -2.16 -1.27 -20.48
C LYS A 150 -2.87 -1.72 -19.20
N ASN A 151 -2.86 -0.91 -18.15
CA ASN A 151 -3.35 -1.28 -16.82
C ASN A 151 -4.42 -0.30 -16.32
N THR A 152 -5.34 -0.78 -15.48
CA THR A 152 -6.40 0.05 -14.88
C THR A 152 -5.88 0.89 -13.71
N VAL A 153 -5.05 0.30 -12.85
CA VAL A 153 -4.26 1.01 -11.84
C VAL A 153 -3.03 1.63 -12.50
N LYS A 154 -2.60 2.79 -11.99
CA LYS A 154 -1.56 3.62 -12.60
C LYS A 154 -0.38 3.80 -11.67
N ILE A 155 0.81 3.95 -12.27
CA ILE A 155 1.94 4.61 -11.63
C ILE A 155 1.68 6.11 -11.71
N ASP A 156 1.58 6.75 -10.55
CA ASP A 156 1.24 8.17 -10.40
C ASP A 156 2.46 9.09 -10.59
N GLY A 157 3.65 8.57 -10.36
CA GLY A 157 4.82 9.40 -10.23
C GLY A 157 6.13 8.64 -10.20
N VAL A 158 7.18 9.42 -9.97
CA VAL A 158 8.53 8.90 -9.77
C VAL A 158 9.02 9.21 -8.37
N ASP A 159 9.90 8.36 -7.86
CA ASP A 159 10.67 8.64 -6.67
C ASP A 159 12.15 8.81 -7.03
N LEU A 160 12.75 9.90 -6.56
CA LEU A 160 14.16 10.23 -6.75
C LEU A 160 14.95 9.76 -5.52
N ASP A 161 15.29 8.47 -5.49
CA ASP A 161 16.14 7.86 -4.47
C ASP A 161 17.61 7.96 -4.90
N LEU A 162 18.08 9.20 -5.04
CA LEU A 162 19.39 9.49 -5.63
C LEU A 162 20.45 9.51 -4.55
N GLU A 163 21.02 8.33 -4.30
CA GLU A 163 22.13 8.14 -3.37
C GLU A 163 23.50 8.34 -4.06
N GLN A 164 24.59 8.37 -3.30
CA GLN A 164 25.98 8.43 -3.78
C GLN A 164 26.43 9.75 -4.44
N GLY A 165 25.98 10.89 -3.92
CA GLY A 165 26.60 12.19 -4.24
C GLY A 165 26.15 12.76 -5.58
N ILE A 166 24.90 12.53 -5.97
CA ILE A 166 24.29 13.19 -7.13
C ILE A 166 24.14 14.69 -6.87
N ASP A 167 24.56 15.54 -7.80
CA ASP A 167 24.55 16.98 -7.61
C ASP A 167 23.13 17.60 -7.68
N GLY A 168 22.95 18.75 -7.04
CA GLY A 168 21.64 19.39 -6.93
C GLY A 168 21.03 19.89 -8.24
N ASN A 169 21.86 20.20 -9.26
CA ASN A 169 21.35 20.59 -10.57
C ASN A 169 20.75 19.40 -11.30
N THR A 170 21.39 18.23 -11.20
CA THR A 170 20.87 16.97 -11.74
C THR A 170 19.55 16.58 -11.06
N VAL A 171 19.50 16.61 -9.73
CA VAL A 171 18.26 16.34 -8.97
C VAL A 171 17.13 17.27 -9.38
N ALA A 172 17.39 18.59 -9.41
CA ALA A 172 16.38 19.57 -9.80
C ALA A 172 15.90 19.41 -11.24
N SER A 173 16.81 19.06 -12.16
CA SER A 173 16.48 18.83 -13.56
C SER A 173 15.56 17.62 -13.74
N LEU A 174 15.85 16.49 -13.07
CA LEU A 174 14.97 15.32 -13.06
C LEU A 174 13.59 15.67 -12.51
N ALA A 175 13.53 16.26 -11.31
CA ALA A 175 12.26 16.62 -10.68
C ALA A 175 11.40 17.52 -11.58
N ASN A 176 12.00 18.54 -12.21
CA ASN A 176 11.30 19.45 -13.11
C ASN A 176 10.77 18.74 -14.36
N LEU A 177 11.57 17.87 -15.00
CA LEU A 177 11.16 17.17 -16.21
C LEU A 177 9.96 16.25 -15.95
N PHE A 178 9.96 15.50 -14.84
CA PHE A 178 8.81 14.67 -14.47
C PHE A 178 7.59 15.51 -14.09
N LYS A 179 7.79 16.59 -13.33
CA LYS A 179 6.69 17.49 -12.94
C LYS A 179 6.01 18.14 -14.14
N GLN A 180 6.78 18.52 -15.17
CA GLN A 180 6.25 19.07 -16.43
C GLN A 180 5.37 18.08 -17.22
N GLN A 181 5.54 16.78 -17.02
CA GLN A 181 4.67 15.74 -17.58
C GLN A 181 3.42 15.46 -16.73
N GLY A 182 3.21 16.22 -15.65
CA GLY A 182 2.06 16.03 -14.75
C GLY A 182 2.22 14.84 -13.79
N LEU A 183 3.40 14.23 -13.71
CA LEU A 183 3.70 13.18 -12.74
C LEU A 183 3.88 13.77 -11.34
N LYS A 184 3.50 13.00 -10.32
CA LYS A 184 3.92 13.28 -8.94
C LYS A 184 5.43 13.00 -8.84
N VAL A 185 6.12 13.77 -8.00
CA VAL A 185 7.54 13.55 -7.74
C VAL A 185 7.75 13.38 -6.24
N ALA A 186 8.35 12.26 -5.89
CA ALA A 186 8.92 12.02 -4.58
C ALA A 186 10.45 12.15 -4.63
N ALA A 187 11.06 12.39 -3.49
CA ALA A 187 12.51 12.33 -3.31
C ALA A 187 12.82 11.69 -1.96
N ALA A 188 13.89 10.90 -1.90
CA ALA A 188 14.29 10.20 -0.68
C ALA A 188 15.67 10.66 -0.17
N PRO A 189 15.81 11.92 0.27
CA PRO A 189 17.09 12.41 0.78
C PRO A 189 17.47 11.79 2.12
N GLN A 190 18.77 11.77 2.40
CA GLN A 190 19.30 11.59 3.76
C GLN A 190 19.34 12.93 4.50
N VAL A 191 19.20 12.89 5.82
CA VAL A 191 19.42 14.05 6.69
C VAL A 191 20.86 14.09 7.12
N TYR A 192 21.49 15.26 7.03
CA TYR A 192 22.80 15.47 7.61
C TYR A 192 22.97 16.90 8.12
N LEU A 193 24.21 17.27 8.44
CA LEU A 193 24.57 18.62 8.87
C LEU A 193 25.67 19.23 8.00
N ASN A 194 25.65 20.55 7.84
CA ASN A 194 26.71 21.30 7.18
C ASN A 194 27.82 21.77 8.13
N SER A 195 27.55 21.76 9.44
CA SER A 195 28.46 22.24 10.49
C SER A 195 28.05 21.71 11.87
N GLY A 196 29.03 21.59 12.78
CA GLY A 196 28.82 21.04 14.12
C GLY A 196 28.66 19.52 14.14
N ASN A 197 28.06 19.00 15.21
CA ASN A 197 27.77 17.58 15.41
C ASN A 197 26.33 17.28 15.87
N ASN A 198 25.53 18.33 16.13
CA ASN A 198 24.15 18.22 16.59
C ASN A 198 23.27 19.22 15.84
N ILE A 199 22.05 18.79 15.49
CA ILE A 199 20.98 19.64 14.97
C ILE A 199 20.04 20.00 16.13
N ASP A 200 19.76 21.29 16.30
CA ASP A 200 18.69 21.77 17.19
C ASP A 200 17.36 21.69 16.45
N SER A 201 16.46 20.81 16.88
CA SER A 201 15.18 20.60 16.18
C SER A 201 14.27 21.84 16.17
N ALA A 202 14.44 22.75 17.13
CA ALA A 202 13.67 23.99 17.20
C ALA A 202 14.21 25.06 16.24
N ASN A 203 15.50 25.02 15.92
CA ASN A 203 16.17 25.95 15.01
C ASN A 203 17.30 25.24 14.22
N PRO A 204 16.96 24.41 13.23
CA PRO A 204 17.90 23.49 12.57
C PRO A 204 18.71 24.19 11.48
N SER A 205 19.40 25.28 11.82
CA SER A 205 20.14 26.12 10.85
C SER A 205 21.29 25.40 10.14
N ASN A 206 21.80 24.32 10.73
CA ASN A 206 22.86 23.49 10.17
C ASN A 206 22.36 22.23 9.47
N MET A 207 21.06 21.96 9.49
CA MET A 207 20.48 20.77 8.84
C MET A 207 20.55 20.88 7.32
N VAL A 208 20.86 19.75 6.67
CA VAL A 208 20.80 19.62 5.22
C VAL A 208 20.08 18.36 4.76
N LEU A 209 19.53 18.42 3.54
CA LEU A 209 19.01 17.27 2.80
C LEU A 209 19.98 16.92 1.67
N THR A 210 20.62 15.76 1.77
CA THR A 210 21.70 15.33 0.88
C THR A 210 21.35 14.04 0.14
N SER A 211 22.04 13.80 -0.98
CA SER A 211 22.03 12.57 -1.77
C SER A 211 22.99 11.51 -1.21
N GLY A 212 23.50 11.66 0.01
CA GLY A 212 24.47 10.72 0.59
C GLY A 212 25.80 10.62 -0.18
N GLY A 213 26.67 9.76 0.32
CA GLY A 213 28.02 9.48 -0.20
C GLY A 213 28.79 8.71 0.85
N GLY A 214 28.96 7.40 0.66
CA GLY A 214 29.43 6.47 1.69
C GLY A 214 30.70 6.94 2.40
N GLY A 215 30.64 7.03 3.74
CA GLY A 215 31.79 6.91 4.64
C GLY A 215 32.83 8.04 4.67
N THR A 216 32.70 9.08 3.85
CA THR A 216 33.58 10.26 3.92
C THR A 216 32.80 11.55 3.68
N PRO A 217 33.15 12.68 4.32
CA PRO A 217 32.63 13.97 3.92
C PRO A 217 33.16 14.31 2.52
N SER A 218 32.46 13.87 1.48
CA SER A 218 32.53 14.55 0.19
C SER A 218 31.80 15.89 0.33
N ASP A 219 32.23 16.93 -0.38
CA ASP A 219 31.64 18.27 -0.22
C ASP A 219 30.12 18.29 -0.44
N LEU A 220 29.55 17.32 -1.16
CA LEU A 220 28.11 17.19 -1.43
C LEU A 220 27.31 16.60 -0.26
N SER A 221 27.91 15.79 0.62
CA SER A 221 27.20 15.23 1.78
C SER A 221 26.75 16.32 2.76
N ARG A 222 27.40 17.49 2.71
CA ARG A 222 27.14 18.67 3.55
C ARG A 222 26.31 19.76 2.87
N GLN A 223 25.72 19.48 1.70
CA GLN A 223 24.97 20.46 0.91
C GLN A 223 23.47 20.11 0.84
N ASN A 224 22.64 21.15 0.70
CA ASN A 224 21.22 21.00 0.41
C ASN A 224 20.99 20.69 -1.07
N VAL A 225 21.32 19.47 -1.48
CA VAL A 225 21.22 18.99 -2.87
C VAL A 225 19.79 19.13 -3.42
N TYR A 226 18.78 18.97 -2.57
CA TYR A 226 17.38 19.01 -2.97
C TYR A 226 16.76 20.42 -2.96
N GLN A 227 17.48 21.46 -2.50
CA GLN A 227 16.88 22.80 -2.29
C GLN A 227 16.37 23.43 -3.57
N SER A 228 17.07 23.28 -4.69
CA SER A 228 16.65 23.83 -5.98
C SER A 228 15.32 23.23 -6.45
N ALA A 229 15.13 21.92 -6.29
CA ALA A 229 13.88 21.23 -6.60
C ALA A 229 12.73 21.65 -5.66
N LEU A 230 13.03 21.84 -4.37
CA LEU A 230 12.08 22.33 -3.37
C LEU A 230 11.65 23.78 -3.66
N ASN A 231 12.59 24.68 -3.97
CA ASN A 231 12.30 26.06 -4.36
C ASN A 231 11.39 26.12 -5.59
N ALA A 232 11.60 25.23 -6.56
CA ALA A 232 10.76 25.09 -7.75
C ALA A 232 9.38 24.44 -7.47
N ARG A 233 9.14 23.94 -6.24
CA ARG A 233 7.94 23.18 -5.85
C ARG A 233 7.71 21.94 -6.73
N SER A 234 8.81 21.34 -7.17
CA SER A 234 8.77 20.17 -8.04
C SER A 234 8.69 18.86 -7.27
N ILE A 235 8.88 18.87 -5.94
CA ILE A 235 8.79 17.70 -5.07
C ILE A 235 7.47 17.74 -4.29
N ASP A 236 6.61 16.74 -4.52
CA ASP A 236 5.32 16.55 -3.85
C ASP A 236 5.46 15.76 -2.53
N TYR A 237 6.38 14.80 -2.49
CA TYR A 237 6.63 13.92 -1.33
C TYR A 237 8.11 13.90 -0.99
N LEU A 238 8.43 13.99 0.29
CA LEU A 238 9.80 13.90 0.78
C LEU A 238 9.90 12.67 1.69
N PHE A 239 10.41 11.56 1.17
CA PHE A 239 10.64 10.29 1.86
C PHE A 239 11.99 10.31 2.58
N VAL A 240 12.13 11.18 3.59
CA VAL A 240 13.39 11.45 4.28
C VAL A 240 13.93 10.18 4.96
N GLN A 241 15.13 9.74 4.60
CA GLN A 241 15.77 8.57 5.20
C GLN A 241 16.39 8.91 6.55
N GLY A 242 15.84 8.37 7.64
CA GLY A 242 16.34 8.55 9.01
C GLY A 242 17.31 7.47 9.47
N TYR A 243 18.14 6.96 8.56
CA TYR A 243 19.02 5.83 8.80
C TYR A 243 20.25 5.91 7.88
N ASN A 244 21.27 5.11 8.21
CA ASN A 244 22.49 4.88 7.43
C ASN A 244 23.42 6.08 7.22
N THR A 245 23.16 7.25 7.80
CA THR A 245 24.01 8.43 7.58
C THR A 245 25.18 8.50 8.56
N GLY A 246 24.91 8.31 9.85
CA GLY A 246 25.88 8.24 10.94
C GLY A 246 26.58 9.57 11.28
N GLY A 247 27.22 9.61 12.46
CA GLY A 247 28.16 10.68 12.81
C GLY A 247 27.58 12.03 13.23
N PHE A 248 26.28 12.09 13.54
CA PHE A 248 25.63 13.29 14.10
C PHE A 248 24.44 12.94 15.00
N THR A 249 23.90 13.95 15.67
CA THR A 249 22.70 13.84 16.49
C THR A 249 21.65 14.90 16.13
N VAL A 250 20.39 14.63 16.48
CA VAL A 250 19.30 15.62 16.52
C VAL A 250 18.76 15.66 17.95
N ASP A 251 18.89 16.81 18.61
CA ASP A 251 18.66 16.97 20.04
C ASP A 251 19.33 15.85 20.88
N GLN A 252 20.61 15.56 20.59
CA GLN A 252 21.44 14.56 21.27
C GLN A 252 21.02 13.09 21.07
N ALA A 253 20.01 12.80 20.24
CA ALA A 253 19.71 11.44 19.79
C ALA A 253 20.48 11.17 18.49
N ASP A 254 21.19 10.05 18.37
CA ASP A 254 21.76 9.55 17.11
C ASP A 254 20.78 8.57 16.42
N GLU A 255 21.08 8.16 15.20
CA GLU A 255 20.25 7.19 14.46
C GLU A 255 20.09 5.83 15.16
N GLY A 256 20.93 5.50 16.15
CA GLY A 256 20.77 4.32 17.02
C GLY A 256 19.70 4.49 18.10
N ASN A 257 19.18 5.69 18.28
CA ASN A 257 18.13 6.02 19.24
C ASN A 257 16.79 6.24 18.52
N VAL A 258 15.73 5.54 18.95
CA VAL A 258 14.39 5.66 18.36
C VAL A 258 13.86 7.11 18.32
N HIS A 259 14.25 7.95 19.29
CA HIS A 259 13.83 9.34 19.36
C HIS A 259 14.45 10.24 18.29
N PHE A 260 15.51 9.79 17.61
CA PHE A 260 16.05 10.47 16.43
C PHE A 260 14.96 10.70 15.38
N PHE A 261 14.05 9.74 15.21
CA PHE A 261 12.93 9.84 14.29
C PHE A 261 12.07 11.07 14.58
N LYS A 262 11.50 11.19 15.79
CA LYS A 262 10.65 12.34 16.14
C LYS A 262 11.42 13.66 16.16
N ASN A 263 12.67 13.66 16.64
CA ASN A 263 13.48 14.88 16.70
C ASN A 263 13.78 15.42 15.30
N THR A 264 14.05 14.51 14.35
CA THR A 264 14.25 14.85 12.95
C THR A 264 12.97 15.38 12.31
N VAL A 265 11.81 14.76 12.57
CA VAL A 265 10.52 15.28 12.07
C VAL A 265 10.26 16.69 12.61
N LYS A 266 10.57 16.96 13.88
CA LYS A 266 10.45 18.31 14.46
C LYS A 266 11.35 19.33 13.76
N ALA A 267 12.60 18.94 13.45
CA ALA A 267 13.53 19.76 12.68
C ALA A 267 13.01 20.04 11.25
N LEU A 268 12.53 19.01 10.55
CA LEU A 268 11.92 19.18 9.23
C LEU A 268 10.71 20.10 9.28
N ASN A 269 9.89 19.99 10.33
CA ASN A 269 8.70 20.81 10.50
C ASN A 269 9.03 22.30 10.70
N SER A 270 10.14 22.64 11.37
CA SER A 270 10.53 24.03 11.66
C SER A 270 11.10 24.78 10.45
N VAL A 271 11.47 24.07 9.38
CA VAL A 271 11.93 24.65 8.11
C VAL A 271 10.83 24.74 7.04
N VAL A 272 9.60 24.36 7.37
CA VAL A 272 8.47 24.47 6.44
C VAL A 272 8.02 25.93 6.30
N LYS A 273 7.91 26.40 5.05
CA LYS A 273 7.44 27.76 4.73
C LYS A 273 6.49 27.73 3.54
N THR A 274 5.59 28.71 3.46
CA THR A 274 4.71 28.88 2.29
C THR A 274 5.51 29.21 1.02
N GLN A 275 6.61 29.96 1.16
CA GLN A 275 7.52 30.31 0.08
C GLN A 275 8.95 30.02 0.50
N CYS A 276 9.69 29.33 -0.38
CA CYS A 276 11.09 29.02 -0.19
C CYS A 276 11.94 29.77 -1.21
N SER A 277 13.10 30.25 -0.76
CA SER A 277 14.05 31.03 -1.55
C SER A 277 15.45 30.86 -0.99
N GLY A 278 16.46 30.97 -1.85
CA GLY A 278 17.87 30.87 -1.46
C GLY A 278 18.37 29.44 -1.34
N SER A 279 19.53 29.27 -0.68
CA SER A 279 20.28 28.01 -0.59
C SER A 279 20.18 27.31 0.77
N SER A 280 19.64 27.98 1.79
CA SER A 280 19.33 27.37 3.08
C SER A 280 18.16 26.40 2.97
N LEU A 281 18.13 25.39 3.86
CA LEU A 281 17.05 24.41 3.85
C LEU A 281 15.69 25.10 4.07
N CYS A 282 14.78 24.90 3.13
CA CYS A 282 13.41 25.35 3.20
C CYS A 282 12.51 24.38 2.47
N ILE A 283 11.47 23.90 3.15
CA ILE A 283 10.50 22.95 2.60
C ILE A 283 9.19 23.69 2.31
N PRO A 284 8.67 23.70 1.06
CA PRO A 284 7.38 24.28 0.78
C PRO A 284 6.26 23.57 1.55
N SER A 285 5.29 24.32 2.07
CA SER A 285 4.13 23.75 2.78
C SER A 285 3.23 22.84 1.92
N SER A 286 3.45 22.81 0.61
CA SER A 286 2.79 21.89 -0.31
C SER A 286 3.44 20.50 -0.37
N THR A 287 4.68 20.36 0.12
CA THR A 287 5.43 19.10 0.11
C THR A 287 5.07 18.27 1.34
N LYS A 288 4.75 17.00 1.13
CA LYS A 288 4.37 16.06 2.19
C LYS A 288 5.63 15.43 2.79
N ILE A 289 5.90 15.70 4.07
CA ILE A 289 7.06 15.15 4.77
C ILE A 289 6.72 13.77 5.31
N VAL A 290 7.44 12.75 4.85
CA VAL A 290 7.25 11.36 5.25
C VAL A 290 8.60 10.82 5.73
N MET A 291 8.66 10.38 6.98
CA MET A 291 9.93 9.99 7.60
C MET A 291 10.15 8.49 7.44
N GLY A 292 11.30 8.11 6.90
CA GLY A 292 11.71 6.74 6.62
C GLY A 292 12.38 6.07 7.80
N ALA A 293 12.02 4.80 8.02
CA ALA A 293 12.67 3.89 8.94
C ALA A 293 12.95 2.55 8.26
N VAL A 294 13.89 1.79 8.80
CA VAL A 294 14.14 0.42 8.35
C VAL A 294 13.18 -0.57 9.03
N ALA A 295 12.87 -1.68 8.38
CA ALA A 295 11.99 -2.71 8.94
C ALA A 295 12.64 -3.52 10.08
N ASN A 296 13.96 -3.70 10.03
CA ASN A 296 14.74 -4.47 10.98
C ASN A 296 16.24 -4.13 10.89
N LYS A 297 17.05 -4.75 11.76
CA LYS A 297 18.50 -4.50 11.89
C LYS A 297 19.34 -4.77 10.64
N TYR A 298 18.85 -5.57 9.72
CA TYR A 298 19.59 -5.99 8.54
C TYR A 298 19.27 -5.14 7.31
N ALA A 299 18.32 -4.21 7.44
CA ALA A 299 17.94 -3.27 6.40
C ALA A 299 18.75 -1.96 6.43
N GLY A 300 19.68 -1.82 7.39
CA GLY A 300 20.60 -0.70 7.49
C GLY A 300 21.68 -0.94 8.55
N TRP A 301 22.68 -0.06 8.61
CA TRP A 301 23.81 -0.12 9.54
C TRP A 301 23.63 0.80 10.76
N TYR A 302 23.22 2.06 10.54
CA TYR A 302 22.97 3.04 11.60
C TYR A 302 21.46 3.19 11.79
N THR A 303 20.92 2.43 12.75
CA THR A 303 19.48 2.33 12.97
C THR A 303 19.18 2.04 14.44
N PRO A 304 17.95 2.28 14.92
CA PRO A 304 17.56 1.88 16.27
C PRO A 304 17.56 0.35 16.50
N PHE A 305 17.66 -0.42 15.41
CA PHE A 305 17.66 -1.88 15.42
C PHE A 305 19.08 -2.48 15.47
N SER A 306 20.14 -1.69 15.32
CA SER A 306 21.51 -2.21 15.08
C SER A 306 22.02 -3.20 16.13
N ASN A 307 21.50 -3.12 17.37
CA ASN A 307 21.86 -4.03 18.46
C ASN A 307 20.87 -5.19 18.69
N ASN A 308 19.81 -5.30 17.89
CA ASN A 308 18.83 -6.37 18.10
C ASN A 308 19.40 -7.73 17.71
N THR A 309 19.05 -8.76 18.46
CA THR A 309 19.42 -10.16 18.21
C THR A 309 18.21 -11.09 18.21
N THR A 310 17.04 -10.59 18.62
CA THR A 310 15.80 -11.36 18.76
C THR A 310 14.58 -10.59 18.24
N VAL A 311 13.50 -11.33 17.96
CA VAL A 311 12.19 -10.76 17.57
C VAL A 311 11.61 -9.86 18.67
N ALA A 312 11.82 -10.19 19.95
CA ALA A 312 11.29 -9.40 21.06
C ALA A 312 11.95 -8.01 21.16
N GLU A 313 13.25 -7.92 20.86
CA GLU A 313 13.98 -6.65 20.82
C GLU A 313 13.53 -5.79 19.64
N GLN A 314 13.33 -6.40 18.45
CA GLN A 314 12.73 -5.70 17.31
C GLN A 314 11.36 -5.13 17.68
N GLN A 315 10.49 -5.93 18.32
CA GLN A 315 9.16 -5.48 18.73
C GLN A 315 9.22 -4.33 19.74
N THR A 316 10.22 -4.31 20.63
CA THR A 316 10.42 -3.23 21.59
C THR A 316 10.71 -1.91 20.88
N VAL A 317 11.62 -1.91 19.89
CA VAL A 317 11.95 -0.74 19.07
C VAL A 317 10.71 -0.28 18.29
N LEU A 318 9.98 -1.22 17.67
CA LEU A 318 8.77 -0.90 16.90
C LEU A 318 7.67 -0.28 17.77
N ASN A 319 7.47 -0.76 19.00
CA ASN A 319 6.51 -0.19 19.93
C ASN A 319 6.89 1.25 20.33
N GLN A 320 8.19 1.51 20.54
CA GLN A 320 8.67 2.86 20.83
C GLN A 320 8.51 3.80 19.64
N LEU A 321 8.84 3.33 18.43
CA LEU A 321 8.63 4.08 17.20
C LEU A 321 7.14 4.43 17.01
N LYS A 322 6.24 3.46 17.23
CA LYS A 322 4.79 3.68 17.18
C LYS A 322 4.33 4.72 18.20
N ALA A 323 4.83 4.65 19.43
CA ALA A 323 4.51 5.64 20.46
C ALA A 323 4.99 7.06 20.08
N ASP A 324 6.19 7.19 19.50
CA ASP A 324 6.68 8.46 18.99
C ASP A 324 5.80 8.99 17.85
N ILE A 325 5.39 8.15 16.90
CA ILE A 325 4.45 8.52 15.82
C ILE A 325 3.12 9.00 16.38
N ASP A 326 2.51 8.23 17.29
CA ASP A 326 1.22 8.59 17.89
C ASP A 326 1.29 9.93 18.63
N SER A 327 2.42 10.22 19.29
CA SER A 327 2.64 11.51 19.96
C SER A 327 2.75 12.71 19.02
N MET A 328 3.06 12.48 17.74
CA MET A 328 3.21 13.54 16.73
C MET A 328 1.89 13.85 16.00
N VAL A 329 1.01 12.87 15.78
CA VAL A 329 -0.16 13.01 14.91
C VAL A 329 -1.08 14.16 15.30
N ASP A 330 -1.30 14.36 16.61
CA ASP A 330 -2.20 15.39 17.15
C ASP A 330 -1.44 16.60 17.76
N ASN A 331 -0.15 16.74 17.46
CA ASN A 331 0.69 17.78 18.03
C ASN A 331 1.09 18.83 16.99
N SER A 332 0.78 20.10 17.27
CA SER A 332 1.02 21.23 16.35
C SER A 332 2.50 21.42 16.00
N ALA A 333 3.43 20.98 16.86
CA ALA A 333 4.87 21.00 16.59
C ALA A 333 5.28 20.07 15.42
N TYR A 334 4.36 19.20 14.97
CA TYR A 334 4.54 18.24 13.88
C TYR A 334 3.43 18.39 12.82
N SER A 335 2.85 19.59 12.70
CA SER A 335 1.72 19.86 11.82
C SER A 335 1.97 19.54 10.33
N ASN A 336 3.22 19.50 9.86
CA ASN A 336 3.58 19.13 8.49
C ASN A 336 4.06 17.67 8.35
N PHE A 337 4.13 16.90 9.44
CA PHE A 337 4.38 15.47 9.39
C PHE A 337 3.20 14.78 8.68
N ALA A 338 3.47 14.17 7.53
CA ALA A 338 2.45 13.56 6.69
C ALA A 338 2.42 12.03 6.85
N GLY A 339 3.52 11.39 7.26
CA GLY A 339 3.52 9.96 7.51
C GLY A 339 4.87 9.29 7.66
N ILE A 340 4.86 7.97 7.57
CA ILE A 340 6.02 7.10 7.74
C ILE A 340 6.28 6.27 6.50
N MET A 341 7.56 6.07 6.19
CA MET A 341 8.04 5.19 5.13
C MET A 341 8.82 4.01 5.73
N VAL A 342 8.68 2.82 5.14
CA VAL A 342 9.51 1.65 5.47
C VAL A 342 10.40 1.22 4.32
N TRP A 343 11.69 1.07 4.60
CA TRP A 343 12.62 0.28 3.79
C TRP A 343 12.82 -1.09 4.46
N SER A 344 12.25 -2.17 3.93
CA SER A 344 11.28 -2.29 2.83
C SER A 344 10.30 -3.42 3.17
N LEU A 345 9.23 -3.61 2.40
CA LEU A 345 8.33 -4.76 2.63
C LEU A 345 9.03 -6.10 2.41
N ASN A 346 10.01 -6.16 1.51
CA ASN A 346 10.83 -7.35 1.33
C ASN A 346 11.55 -7.72 2.64
N MET A 347 12.14 -6.72 3.30
CA MET A 347 12.84 -6.90 4.58
C MET A 347 11.87 -7.15 5.73
N ASP A 348 10.66 -6.59 5.71
CA ASP A 348 9.66 -6.83 6.76
C ASP A 348 9.09 -8.26 6.69
N TYR A 349 8.74 -8.74 5.48
CA TYR A 349 8.05 -10.03 5.32
C TYR A 349 8.96 -11.22 4.98
N ALA A 350 10.15 -10.97 4.46
CA ALA A 350 10.97 -12.00 3.84
C ALA A 350 12.49 -11.71 3.95
N ALA A 351 12.94 -11.12 5.06
CA ALA A 351 14.33 -10.73 5.22
C ALA A 351 15.34 -11.87 5.00
N ASN A 352 15.00 -13.12 5.34
CA ASN A 352 15.83 -14.32 5.13
C ASN A 352 15.98 -14.70 3.64
N LEU A 353 14.99 -14.35 2.81
CA LEU A 353 15.05 -14.52 1.36
C LEU A 353 15.74 -13.33 0.68
N TYR A 354 15.79 -12.19 1.37
CA TYR A 354 16.53 -11.01 0.94
C TYR A 354 18.03 -11.16 1.23
N ASN A 355 18.37 -11.64 2.43
CA ASN A 355 19.71 -12.02 2.84
C ASN A 355 19.62 -13.24 3.78
N ALA A 356 20.26 -14.35 3.42
CA ALA A 356 20.17 -15.63 4.12
C ALA A 356 20.63 -15.57 5.59
N GLU A 357 21.46 -14.60 5.96
CA GLU A 357 21.94 -14.41 7.34
C GLU A 357 20.88 -13.78 8.26
N ASN A 358 19.79 -13.28 7.67
CA ASN A 358 18.69 -12.71 8.43
C ASN A 358 17.80 -13.83 8.95
N THR A 359 17.93 -14.17 10.22
CA THR A 359 17.14 -15.26 10.83
C THR A 359 16.37 -14.86 12.08
N ALA A 360 16.66 -13.69 12.66
CA ALA A 360 16.07 -13.21 13.91
C ALA A 360 15.20 -11.96 13.72
N TYR A 361 14.13 -12.07 12.93
CA TYR A 361 13.16 -10.98 12.71
C TYR A 361 11.73 -11.54 12.63
N GLY A 362 10.75 -10.73 13.06
CA GLY A 362 9.34 -11.05 12.96
C GLY A 362 8.79 -10.72 11.57
N LYS A 363 8.19 -11.71 10.90
CA LYS A 363 7.55 -11.52 9.59
C LYS A 363 6.39 -10.52 9.68
N GLY A 364 6.50 -9.42 8.95
CA GLY A 364 5.49 -8.35 8.92
C GLY A 364 5.42 -7.52 10.21
N ALA A 365 6.45 -7.59 11.07
CA ALA A 365 6.43 -6.96 12.38
C ALA A 365 6.29 -5.44 12.28
N PHE A 366 7.03 -4.81 11.36
CA PHE A 366 6.95 -3.36 11.16
C PHE A 366 5.55 -2.98 10.69
N THR A 367 5.06 -3.64 9.64
CA THR A 367 3.73 -3.37 9.09
C THR A 367 2.64 -3.50 10.17
N ASN A 368 2.65 -4.60 10.92
CA ASN A 368 1.64 -4.84 11.96
C ASN A 368 1.70 -3.82 13.10
N ALA A 369 2.89 -3.46 13.57
CA ALA A 369 3.05 -2.56 14.71
C ALA A 369 2.86 -1.08 14.34
N VAL A 370 3.38 -0.67 13.18
CA VAL A 370 3.54 0.73 12.80
C VAL A 370 2.45 1.18 11.83
N PHE A 371 2.22 0.43 10.75
CA PHE A 371 1.11 0.72 9.84
C PHE A 371 -0.22 0.31 10.45
N GLY A 372 -0.22 -0.69 11.33
CA GLY A 372 -1.44 -1.29 11.87
C GLY A 372 -2.07 -2.27 10.88
N ALA A 373 -3.13 -2.97 11.32
CA ALA A 373 -3.85 -3.90 10.48
C ALA A 373 -4.31 -3.21 9.18
N ALA A 374 -4.16 -3.90 8.04
CA ALA A 374 -4.81 -3.48 6.81
C ALA A 374 -6.31 -3.29 7.09
N PRO A 375 -6.97 -2.25 6.55
CA PRO A 375 -8.41 -2.12 6.66
C PRO A 375 -9.06 -3.45 6.27
N ALA A 376 -10.00 -3.95 7.08
CA ALA A 376 -10.79 -5.11 6.68
C ALA A 376 -11.36 -4.83 5.28
N PRO A 377 -11.21 -5.75 4.32
CA PRO A 377 -11.69 -5.50 2.96
C PRO A 377 -13.17 -5.10 3.00
N SER A 378 -13.52 -3.99 2.37
CA SER A 378 -14.91 -3.52 2.26
C SER A 378 -15.73 -4.31 1.23
N THR A 379 -15.14 -5.33 0.61
CA THR A 379 -15.81 -6.22 -0.35
C THR A 379 -16.21 -7.53 0.34
N PRO A 380 -17.39 -8.09 0.06
CA PRO A 380 -17.79 -9.33 0.71
C PRO A 380 -16.93 -10.52 0.26
N TYR A 381 -16.47 -11.32 1.22
CA TYR A 381 -15.71 -12.56 0.97
C TYR A 381 -16.57 -13.58 0.20
N PHE A 382 -16.09 -14.16 -0.90
CA PHE A 382 -16.83 -15.16 -1.68
C PHE A 382 -15.91 -16.02 -2.55
N ILE A 383 -16.12 -17.34 -2.57
CA ILE A 383 -15.36 -18.30 -3.39
C ILE A 383 -16.32 -19.12 -4.27
N LEU A 384 -15.98 -19.24 -5.55
CA LEU A 384 -16.60 -20.14 -6.52
C LEU A 384 -15.63 -21.25 -6.91
N GLN A 385 -15.95 -22.48 -6.54
CA GLN A 385 -15.34 -23.68 -7.10
C GLN A 385 -16.13 -24.13 -8.33
N VAL A 386 -15.42 -24.55 -9.37
CA VAL A 386 -16.01 -25.23 -10.53
C VAL A 386 -15.34 -26.59 -10.67
N THR A 387 -16.13 -27.67 -10.66
CA THR A 387 -15.66 -29.06 -10.74
C THR A 387 -16.20 -29.73 -12.01
N ASN A 388 -15.31 -30.23 -12.86
CA ASN A 388 -15.70 -31.06 -13.98
C ASN A 388 -15.76 -32.54 -13.53
N ASN A 389 -16.96 -33.09 -13.43
CA ASN A 389 -17.21 -34.49 -13.07
C ASN A 389 -17.47 -35.38 -14.30
N ALA A 390 -17.06 -34.96 -15.50
CA ALA A 390 -17.06 -35.84 -16.66
C ALA A 390 -16.13 -37.05 -16.42
N PRO A 391 -16.48 -38.25 -16.90
CA PRO A 391 -15.57 -39.38 -16.87
C PRO A 391 -14.35 -39.11 -17.75
N ASP A 392 -13.17 -39.57 -17.32
CA ASP A 392 -11.93 -39.50 -18.10
C ASP A 392 -11.95 -40.57 -19.21
N ALA A 393 -12.67 -40.26 -20.29
CA ALA A 393 -12.92 -41.13 -21.43
C ALA A 393 -12.87 -40.30 -22.73
N PRO A 394 -12.63 -40.88 -23.93
CA PRO A 394 -12.53 -40.13 -25.19
C PRO A 394 -13.87 -39.61 -25.75
N ASN A 395 -14.80 -39.23 -24.88
CA ASN A 395 -16.12 -38.75 -25.26
C ASN A 395 -16.09 -37.29 -25.73
N LYS A 396 -17.11 -36.88 -26.50
CA LYS A 396 -17.31 -35.45 -26.84
C LYS A 396 -17.64 -34.66 -25.57
N TYR A 397 -17.09 -33.46 -25.42
CA TYR A 397 -17.34 -32.54 -24.29
C TYR A 397 -16.74 -32.95 -22.95
N VAL A 398 -15.63 -33.71 -22.96
CA VAL A 398 -14.96 -34.12 -21.72
C VAL A 398 -14.29 -32.95 -21.00
N PHE A 399 -13.93 -31.90 -21.72
CA PHE A 399 -13.45 -30.64 -21.15
C PHE A 399 -14.62 -29.65 -21.03
N GLY A 400 -14.60 -28.81 -20.00
CA GLY A 400 -15.70 -27.89 -19.79
C GLY A 400 -15.42 -26.66 -18.95
N SER A 401 -16.35 -25.73 -19.03
CA SER A 401 -16.44 -24.52 -18.22
C SER A 401 -17.91 -24.25 -17.88
N VAL A 402 -18.16 -23.28 -17.01
CA VAL A 402 -19.49 -22.84 -16.62
C VAL A 402 -19.62 -21.35 -16.89
N SER A 403 -20.74 -20.93 -17.46
CA SER A 403 -21.14 -19.52 -17.53
C SER A 403 -22.21 -19.23 -16.48
N LEU A 404 -21.94 -18.23 -15.64
CA LEU A 404 -22.95 -17.57 -14.82
C LEU A 404 -23.59 -16.46 -15.65
N ILE A 405 -24.91 -16.49 -15.76
CA ILE A 405 -25.70 -15.51 -16.49
C ILE A 405 -26.41 -14.63 -15.47
N VAL A 406 -25.94 -13.40 -15.27
CA VAL A 406 -26.52 -12.44 -14.32
C VAL A 406 -27.05 -11.25 -15.10
N ASN A 407 -28.35 -10.97 -14.97
CA ASN A 407 -29.02 -9.87 -15.70
C ASN A 407 -28.78 -9.89 -17.22
N GLY A 408 -28.64 -11.09 -17.81
CA GLY A 408 -28.38 -11.27 -19.25
C GLY A 408 -26.92 -11.17 -19.67
N SER A 409 -26.00 -10.83 -18.76
CA SER A 409 -24.56 -10.83 -18.99
C SER A 409 -23.94 -12.19 -18.67
N TYR A 410 -22.96 -12.62 -19.47
CA TYR A 410 -22.32 -13.93 -19.38
C TYR A 410 -20.93 -13.83 -18.76
N TYR A 411 -20.69 -14.62 -17.72
CA TYR A 411 -19.43 -14.65 -16.98
C TYR A 411 -18.90 -16.09 -16.92
N VAL A 412 -17.78 -16.35 -17.59
CA VAL A 412 -17.22 -17.70 -17.73
C VAL A 412 -16.24 -18.00 -16.60
N PHE A 413 -16.37 -19.19 -16.00
CA PHE A 413 -15.50 -19.76 -14.99
C PHE A 413 -15.18 -21.20 -15.38
N GLY A 414 -13.98 -21.69 -15.10
CA GLY A 414 -13.52 -22.97 -15.63
C GLY A 414 -12.80 -22.89 -16.97
N ASN A 415 -12.22 -21.73 -17.29
CA ASN A 415 -11.35 -21.51 -18.43
C ASN A 415 -10.09 -20.72 -18.03
N GLN A 416 -9.22 -21.30 -17.21
CA GLN A 416 -7.98 -20.62 -16.83
C GLN A 416 -7.04 -20.56 -18.05
N TRP A 417 -6.61 -19.34 -18.43
CA TRP A 417 -5.78 -19.09 -19.62
C TRP A 417 -6.37 -19.63 -20.94
N ASP A 418 -7.69 -19.50 -21.09
CA ASP A 418 -8.43 -20.01 -22.24
C ASP A 418 -8.34 -21.53 -22.41
N GLN A 419 -8.01 -22.25 -21.35
CA GLN A 419 -8.02 -23.72 -21.30
C GLN A 419 -9.19 -24.21 -20.44
N PRO A 420 -10.13 -24.99 -21.00
CA PRO A 420 -11.25 -25.56 -20.25
C PRO A 420 -10.77 -26.60 -19.23
N ILE A 421 -11.53 -26.75 -18.13
CA ILE A 421 -11.20 -27.70 -17.05
C ILE A 421 -11.26 -29.13 -17.59
N THR A 422 -10.22 -29.92 -17.30
CA THR A 422 -10.13 -31.35 -17.61
C THR A 422 -11.06 -32.20 -16.75
N PRO A 423 -11.46 -33.41 -17.21
CA PRO A 423 -12.21 -34.36 -16.39
C PRO A 423 -11.62 -34.53 -14.98
N GLN A 424 -12.49 -34.66 -13.99
CA GLN A 424 -12.16 -34.97 -12.59
C GLN A 424 -11.30 -33.91 -11.87
N ILE A 425 -11.17 -32.70 -12.43
CA ILE A 425 -10.46 -31.58 -11.81
C ILE A 425 -11.43 -30.50 -11.36
N TYR A 426 -11.02 -29.75 -10.34
CA TYR A 426 -11.67 -28.52 -9.93
C TYR A 426 -10.71 -27.34 -10.00
N GLN A 427 -11.27 -26.14 -10.11
CA GLN A 427 -10.57 -24.88 -10.01
C GLN A 427 -11.38 -23.91 -9.14
N LEU A 428 -10.68 -22.94 -8.55
CA LEU A 428 -11.24 -21.99 -7.58
C LEU A 428 -11.06 -20.56 -8.07
N TRP A 429 -12.14 -19.77 -8.00
CA TRP A 429 -12.14 -18.32 -8.19
C TRP A 429 -12.69 -17.65 -6.96
N GLY A 430 -12.24 -16.43 -6.70
CA GLY A 430 -12.73 -15.68 -5.56
C GLY A 430 -12.72 -14.18 -5.78
N THR A 431 -13.52 -13.50 -4.97
CA THR A 431 -13.42 -12.05 -4.74
C THR A 431 -12.02 -11.70 -4.22
N ALA A 432 -11.58 -10.44 -4.36
CA ALA A 432 -10.28 -9.99 -3.87
C ALA A 432 -10.01 -10.44 -2.40
N PRO A 433 -10.92 -10.25 -1.43
CA PRO A 433 -10.72 -10.70 -0.05
C PRO A 433 -10.43 -12.19 0.08
N SER A 434 -11.12 -13.03 -0.69
CA SER A 434 -10.98 -14.49 -0.61
C SER A 434 -9.72 -15.01 -1.31
N SER A 435 -9.33 -14.42 -2.45
CA SER A 435 -8.08 -14.77 -3.15
C SER A 435 -6.82 -14.33 -2.40
N GLN A 436 -6.96 -13.35 -1.51
CA GLN A 436 -5.89 -12.80 -0.69
C GLN A 436 -5.83 -13.45 0.71
N ASN A 437 -6.80 -14.29 1.07
CA ASN A 437 -6.88 -14.94 2.38
C ASN A 437 -5.93 -16.16 2.46
N PRO A 438 -4.95 -16.18 3.36
CA PRO A 438 -4.03 -17.32 3.54
C PRO A 438 -4.73 -18.63 3.93
N ALA A 439 -5.93 -18.58 4.51
CA ALA A 439 -6.72 -19.75 4.87
C ALA A 439 -7.36 -20.46 3.66
N THR A 440 -7.31 -19.86 2.47
CA THR A 440 -7.87 -20.43 1.23
C THR A 440 -6.84 -20.45 0.11
N PRO A 441 -5.79 -21.27 0.24
CA PRO A 441 -4.77 -21.41 -0.79
C PRO A 441 -5.37 -21.96 -2.10
N GLY A 442 -4.90 -21.45 -3.25
CA GLY A 442 -5.32 -21.91 -4.58
C GLY A 442 -6.52 -21.19 -5.19
N VAL A 443 -7.10 -20.20 -4.50
CA VAL A 443 -8.18 -19.36 -5.02
C VAL A 443 -7.62 -18.31 -5.98
N SER A 444 -8.01 -18.37 -7.26
CA SER A 444 -7.64 -17.36 -8.25
C SER A 444 -8.52 -16.11 -8.13
N TYR A 445 -7.92 -14.93 -8.15
CA TYR A 445 -8.67 -13.67 -8.13
C TYR A 445 -9.56 -13.53 -9.37
N SER A 446 -10.83 -13.16 -9.17
CA SER A 446 -11.79 -12.82 -10.23
C SER A 446 -12.37 -11.41 -10.03
N PRO A 447 -11.99 -10.41 -10.86
CA PRO A 447 -12.59 -9.08 -10.81
C PRO A 447 -14.09 -9.10 -11.16
N THR A 448 -14.53 -10.12 -11.91
CA THR A 448 -15.93 -10.35 -12.20
C THR A 448 -16.72 -10.65 -10.93
N LEU A 449 -16.20 -11.51 -10.03
CA LEU A 449 -16.89 -11.81 -8.78
C LEU A 449 -16.97 -10.57 -7.88
N ASP A 450 -15.93 -9.74 -7.83
CA ASP A 450 -15.99 -8.46 -7.11
C ASP A 450 -17.08 -7.53 -7.68
N SER A 451 -17.20 -7.45 -9.01
CA SER A 451 -18.22 -6.61 -9.65
C SER A 451 -19.65 -7.08 -9.38
N LEU A 452 -19.86 -8.39 -9.18
CA LEU A 452 -21.18 -8.95 -8.85
C LEU A 452 -21.61 -8.65 -7.41
N PHE A 453 -20.66 -8.28 -6.54
CA PHE A 453 -20.90 -7.88 -5.15
C PHE A 453 -20.65 -6.38 -4.90
N SER A 454 -20.57 -5.56 -5.95
CA SER A 454 -20.39 -4.12 -5.81
C SER A 454 -21.64 -3.43 -5.21
N ASP A 455 -21.47 -2.18 -4.79
CA ASP A 455 -22.56 -1.29 -4.36
C ASP A 455 -23.37 -1.78 -3.15
N GLY A 456 -22.74 -2.57 -2.27
CA GLY A 456 -23.37 -3.10 -1.06
C GLY A 456 -24.26 -4.32 -1.30
N THR A 457 -24.19 -4.91 -2.49
CA THR A 457 -24.94 -6.12 -2.85
C THR A 457 -24.41 -7.33 -2.06
N SER A 458 -25.26 -7.96 -1.24
CA SER A 458 -24.89 -9.14 -0.44
C SER A 458 -25.18 -10.48 -1.11
N SER A 459 -25.87 -10.47 -2.25
CA SER A 459 -26.16 -11.67 -3.04
C SER A 459 -26.50 -11.32 -4.48
N PHE A 460 -26.24 -12.25 -5.40
CA PHE A 460 -26.70 -12.15 -6.79
C PHE A 460 -27.34 -13.47 -7.24
N THR A 461 -28.29 -13.38 -8.16
CA THR A 461 -28.92 -14.56 -8.76
C THR A 461 -28.36 -14.76 -10.17
N ALA A 462 -27.94 -15.98 -10.47
CA ALA A 462 -27.39 -16.33 -11.79
C ALA A 462 -28.11 -17.55 -12.38
N SER A 463 -28.38 -17.53 -13.68
CA SER A 463 -28.64 -18.75 -14.42
C SER A 463 -27.34 -19.44 -14.82
N ILE A 464 -27.35 -20.77 -14.87
CA ILE A 464 -26.12 -21.55 -15.06
C ILE A 464 -26.15 -22.26 -16.41
N GLN A 465 -25.08 -22.08 -17.18
CA GLN A 465 -24.87 -22.76 -18.46
C GLN A 465 -23.54 -23.51 -18.42
N VAL A 466 -23.55 -24.77 -18.87
CA VAL A 466 -22.37 -25.63 -18.98
C VAL A 466 -21.85 -25.56 -20.41
N ASN A 467 -20.57 -25.25 -20.59
CA ASN A 467 -19.92 -25.18 -21.89
C ASN A 467 -19.04 -26.42 -22.09
N GLY A 468 -19.28 -27.15 -23.17
CA GLY A 468 -18.50 -28.34 -23.54
C GLY A 468 -17.50 -28.04 -24.66
N TYR A 469 -16.31 -28.61 -24.55
CA TYR A 469 -15.20 -28.42 -25.48
C TYR A 469 -14.70 -29.77 -26.00
N GLN A 470 -14.13 -29.79 -27.21
CA GLN A 470 -13.56 -31.01 -27.81
C GLN A 470 -12.07 -31.20 -27.48
N ASP A 471 -11.37 -30.12 -27.12
CA ASP A 471 -9.96 -30.10 -26.73
C ASP A 471 -9.77 -29.20 -25.49
N ASN A 472 -8.58 -29.26 -24.90
CA ASN A 472 -8.13 -28.40 -23.80
C ASN A 472 -6.95 -27.50 -24.18
N GLY A 473 -6.77 -27.26 -25.47
CA GLY A 473 -5.71 -26.40 -25.96
C GLY A 473 -5.88 -24.97 -25.47
N LYS A 474 -4.77 -24.22 -25.49
CA LYS A 474 -4.86 -22.76 -25.43
C LYS A 474 -5.69 -22.31 -26.64
N ASP A 475 -6.68 -21.44 -26.43
CA ASP A 475 -7.66 -20.98 -27.44
C ASP A 475 -8.76 -22.01 -27.83
N ALA A 476 -8.99 -23.04 -27.00
CA ALA A 476 -10.07 -23.99 -27.19
C ALA A 476 -11.43 -23.30 -27.34
N LYS A 477 -12.18 -23.66 -28.38
CA LYS A 477 -13.50 -23.08 -28.67
C LYS A 477 -14.59 -23.89 -27.98
N VAL A 478 -15.59 -23.19 -27.46
CA VAL A 478 -16.83 -23.83 -26.99
C VAL A 478 -17.47 -24.54 -28.17
N THR A 479 -17.58 -25.86 -28.09
CA THR A 479 -18.21 -26.69 -29.12
C THR A 479 -19.72 -26.65 -28.98
N ASN A 480 -20.23 -26.68 -27.75
CA ASN A 480 -21.64 -26.52 -27.47
C ASN A 480 -21.88 -26.01 -26.05
N SER A 481 -23.03 -25.39 -25.81
CA SER A 481 -23.43 -24.92 -24.49
C SER A 481 -24.80 -25.44 -24.11
N PHE A 482 -24.95 -25.86 -22.86
CA PHE A 482 -26.11 -26.56 -22.34
C PHE A 482 -26.65 -25.85 -21.11
N LYS A 483 -27.96 -25.76 -20.95
CA LYS A 483 -28.54 -25.28 -19.70
C LYS A 483 -28.29 -26.30 -18.60
N CYS A 484 -28.01 -25.80 -17.40
CA CYS A 484 -27.86 -26.64 -16.22
C CYS A 484 -29.20 -27.36 -15.91
N ARG A 485 -29.20 -28.71 -15.90
CA ARG A 485 -30.42 -29.54 -15.78
C ARG A 485 -31.11 -29.39 -14.42
N THR A 486 -30.35 -29.33 -13.34
CA THR A 486 -30.86 -29.05 -11.99
C THR A 486 -30.42 -27.66 -11.57
N ASN A 487 -31.25 -26.92 -10.84
CA ASN A 487 -30.94 -25.54 -10.41
C ASN A 487 -30.47 -24.64 -11.57
N PRO A 488 -31.27 -24.49 -12.65
CA PRO A 488 -30.90 -23.64 -13.78
C PRO A 488 -30.71 -22.18 -13.39
N THR A 489 -31.15 -21.79 -12.19
CA THR A 489 -30.90 -20.49 -11.57
C THR A 489 -30.65 -20.69 -10.07
N TYR A 490 -29.67 -19.95 -9.52
CA TYR A 490 -29.25 -20.06 -8.13
C TYR A 490 -28.85 -18.69 -7.56
N THR A 491 -29.10 -18.47 -6.27
CA THR A 491 -28.71 -17.25 -5.55
C THR A 491 -27.42 -17.50 -4.78
N PHE A 492 -26.39 -16.75 -5.14
CA PHE A 492 -25.06 -16.78 -4.53
C PHE A 492 -24.96 -15.66 -3.51
N GLU A 493 -24.63 -16.01 -2.26
CA GLU A 493 -24.53 -15.06 -1.16
C GLU A 493 -23.07 -14.81 -0.79
N ALA A 494 -22.76 -13.55 -0.51
CA ALA A 494 -21.53 -13.15 0.15
C ALA A 494 -21.29 -13.93 1.46
N GLY A 495 -20.03 -14.08 1.82
CA GLY A 495 -19.55 -14.78 3.00
C GLY A 495 -19.38 -16.29 2.82
N ASN A 496 -19.64 -16.83 1.63
CA ASN A 496 -19.74 -18.28 1.43
C ASN A 496 -18.86 -18.81 0.29
N THR A 497 -18.65 -20.12 0.31
CA THR A 497 -18.04 -20.88 -0.78
C THR A 497 -19.12 -21.70 -1.47
N TYR A 498 -19.12 -21.71 -2.80
CA TYR A 498 -20.02 -22.55 -3.59
C TYR A 498 -19.23 -23.39 -4.57
N ASN A 499 -19.68 -24.62 -4.82
CA ASN A 499 -19.15 -25.51 -5.84
C ASN A 499 -20.20 -25.78 -6.93
N ILE A 500 -19.87 -25.46 -8.17
CA ILE A 500 -20.63 -25.88 -9.35
C ILE A 500 -19.97 -27.13 -9.91
N ILE A 501 -20.63 -28.27 -9.70
CA ILE A 501 -20.21 -29.56 -10.22
C ILE A 501 -20.94 -29.75 -11.54
N PHE A 502 -20.25 -30.04 -12.64
CA PHE A 502 -20.87 -30.21 -13.94
C PHE A 502 -20.34 -31.45 -14.68
N ASN A 503 -21.13 -31.98 -15.60
CA ASN A 503 -20.70 -33.00 -16.56
C ASN A 503 -21.36 -32.69 -17.92
N ALA A 504 -20.58 -32.12 -18.84
CA ALA A 504 -21.07 -31.78 -20.17
C ALA A 504 -21.29 -33.01 -21.08
N THR A 505 -20.75 -34.18 -20.73
CA THR A 505 -20.96 -35.44 -21.49
C THR A 505 -22.33 -36.07 -21.19
N ASP A 506 -22.85 -35.88 -19.97
CA ASP A 506 -24.24 -36.21 -19.63
C ASP A 506 -25.15 -35.05 -20.06
N ASN A 507 -25.41 -34.99 -21.36
CA ASN A 507 -26.29 -34.00 -21.97
C ASN A 507 -27.47 -34.65 -22.71
N SER A 508 -28.62 -33.99 -22.68
CA SER A 508 -29.82 -34.36 -23.41
C SER A 508 -30.75 -33.16 -23.57
N ASN A 509 -31.37 -33.02 -24.75
CA ASN A 509 -32.35 -31.95 -25.06
C ASN A 509 -31.88 -30.53 -24.71
N GLY A 510 -30.61 -30.20 -24.98
CA GLY A 510 -30.04 -28.88 -24.71
C GLY A 510 -29.72 -28.59 -23.23
N THR A 511 -29.75 -29.62 -22.38
CA THR A 511 -29.37 -29.54 -20.96
C THR A 511 -28.21 -30.47 -20.63
N ALA A 512 -27.42 -30.14 -19.61
CA ALA A 512 -26.34 -30.97 -19.10
C ALA A 512 -26.47 -31.20 -17.58
N ALA A 513 -25.93 -32.31 -17.10
CA ALA A 513 -25.84 -32.56 -15.66
C ALA A 513 -24.96 -31.51 -14.99
N CYS A 514 -25.47 -30.97 -13.90
CA CYS A 514 -24.83 -29.97 -13.08
C CYS A 514 -25.46 -30.00 -11.69
N GLU A 515 -24.80 -29.40 -10.71
CA GLU A 515 -25.32 -29.19 -9.37
C GLU A 515 -24.59 -28.02 -8.72
N VAL A 516 -25.29 -27.20 -7.93
CA VAL A 516 -24.68 -26.16 -7.10
C VAL A 516 -24.74 -26.59 -5.65
N LYS A 517 -23.59 -26.64 -4.99
CA LYS A 517 -23.47 -26.91 -3.55
C LYS A 517 -22.91 -25.70 -2.84
N LYS A 518 -23.53 -25.31 -1.72
CA LYS A 518 -22.90 -24.41 -0.73
C LYS A 518 -21.99 -25.28 0.14
N LEU A 519 -20.72 -24.90 0.28
CA LEU A 519 -19.71 -25.65 1.05
C LEU A 519 -19.59 -25.17 2.48
#